data_AF-A0A952VHI2-F1
#
_entry.id   AF-A0A952VHI2-F1
#
_cell.length_a   1.000
_cell.length_b   1.000
_cell.length_c   1.000
_cell.angle_alpha   90.00
_cell.angle_beta   90.00
_cell.angle_gamma   90.00
#
_symmetry.space_group_name_H-M   'P 1'
#
loop_
_entity.id
_entity.type
_entity.pdbx_description
1 polymer ?
#
loop_
_entity_poly.entity_id
_entity_poly.type
_entity_poly.pdbx_seq_one_letter_code
_entity_poly.pdbx_strand_id
1 'polypeptide(L)'
;MMNLFLVTIVLLLVLLLTGVVLYVRAPRRYQSADSVADSYDDWTNDGILEFYWGEHIHLGHYGSPPRKKNFLQAKSDFVHEMVRWGG
;
A
#
# COMPACT_ATOMS: atom_id res chain seq x y z
N MET A 1 -30.00 -8.06 26.37
CA MET A 1 -29.18 -7.14 25.55
C MET A 1 -27.72 -7.57 25.45
N MET A 2 -27.01 -7.81 26.57
CA MET A 2 -25.59 -8.25 26.57
C MET A 2 -25.31 -9.48 25.68
N ASN A 3 -26.20 -10.47 25.68
CA ASN A 3 -26.00 -11.70 24.91
C ASN A 3 -26.04 -11.48 23.39
N LEU A 4 -26.93 -10.60 22.92
CA LEU A 4 -27.01 -10.28 21.49
C LEU A 4 -25.78 -9.49 21.02
N PHE A 5 -25.30 -8.55 21.85
CA PHE A 5 -24.09 -7.78 21.58
C PHE A 5 -22.84 -8.67 21.46
N LEU A 6 -22.68 -9.62 22.40
CA LEU A 6 -21.59 -10.60 22.35
C LEU A 6 -21.65 -11.50 21.11
N VAL A 7 -22.85 -11.98 20.77
CA VAL A 7 -23.06 -12.77 19.54
C VAL A 7 -22.66 -11.97 18.29
N THR A 8 -23.05 -10.70 18.21
CA THR A 8 -22.66 -9.83 17.09
C THR A 8 -21.15 -9.64 17.00
N ILE A 9 -20.45 -9.41 18.12
CA ILE A 9 -18.98 -9.28 18.13
C ILE A 9 -18.33 -10.57 17.66
N VAL A 10 -18.75 -11.72 18.18
CA VAL A 10 -18.18 -13.01 17.79
C VAL A 10 -18.39 -13.26 16.29
N LEU A 11 -19.58 -12.95 15.75
CA LEU A 11 -19.84 -13.06 14.32
C LEU A 11 -18.92 -12.16 13.49
N LEU A 12 -18.74 -10.90 13.88
CA LEU A 12 -17.83 -9.97 13.18
C LEU A 12 -16.37 -10.45 13.24
N LEU A 13 -15.93 -10.98 14.38
CA LEU A 13 -14.57 -11.53 14.53
C LEU A 13 -14.37 -12.77 13.66
N VAL A 14 -15.35 -13.67 13.61
CA VAL A 14 -15.31 -14.86 12.75
C VAL A 14 -15.27 -14.47 11.27
N LEU A 15 -16.07 -13.47 10.85
CA LEU A 15 -16.06 -12.94 9.49
C LEU A 15 -14.70 -12.30 9.15
N LEU A 16 -14.15 -11.49 10.05
CA LEU A 16 -12.84 -10.87 9.89
C LEU A 16 -11.74 -11.93 9.77
N LEU A 17 -11.70 -12.90 10.69
CA LEU A 17 -10.74 -14.01 10.66
C LEU A 17 -10.84 -14.80 9.36
N THR A 18 -12.05 -15.10 8.91
CA THR A 18 -12.27 -15.80 7.64
C THR A 18 -11.74 -14.98 6.47
N GLY A 19 -12.04 -13.67 6.43
CA GLY A 19 -11.52 -12.75 5.41
C GLY A 19 -10.00 -12.69 5.40
N VAL A 20 -9.36 -12.61 6.58
CA VAL A 20 -7.89 -12.62 6.71
C VAL A 20 -7.30 -13.94 6.22
N VAL A 21 -7.88 -15.07 6.59
CA VAL A 21 -7.41 -16.40 6.13
C VAL A 21 -7.51 -16.50 4.62
N LEU A 22 -8.63 -16.10 4.02
CA LEU A 22 -8.79 -16.09 2.56
C LEU A 22 -7.78 -15.16 1.88
N TYR A 23 -7.61 -13.94 2.40
CA TYR A 23 -6.66 -12.95 1.86
C TYR A 23 -5.22 -13.47 1.87
N VAL A 24 -4.75 -14.04 2.99
CA VAL A 24 -3.39 -14.56 3.11
C VAL A 24 -3.18 -15.83 2.27
N ARG A 25 -4.24 -16.61 2.01
CA ARG A 25 -4.18 -17.83 1.21
C ARG A 25 -4.37 -17.62 -0.30
N ALA A 26 -4.69 -16.40 -0.72
CA ALA A 26 -4.82 -16.02 -2.13
C ALA A 26 -3.63 -15.17 -2.59
N PRO A 27 -2.43 -15.77 -2.82
CA PRO A 27 -1.27 -15.00 -3.25
C PRO A 27 -1.48 -14.45 -4.66
N ARG A 28 -1.18 -13.15 -4.86
CA ARG A 28 -1.05 -12.54 -6.19
C ARG A 28 0.28 -12.94 -6.81
N ARG A 29 0.37 -14.18 -7.28
CA ARG A 29 1.58 -14.70 -7.93
C ARG A 29 1.80 -13.98 -9.25
N TYR A 30 3.04 -13.64 -9.54
CA TYR A 30 3.46 -13.22 -10.87
C TYR A 30 3.05 -14.29 -11.89
N GLN A 31 2.38 -13.88 -12.97
CA GLN A 31 1.99 -14.77 -14.07
C GLN A 31 2.77 -14.42 -15.34
N SER A 32 2.77 -13.15 -15.71
CA SER A 32 3.44 -12.61 -16.90
C SER A 32 3.72 -11.11 -16.74
N ALA A 33 4.50 -10.54 -17.67
CA ALA A 33 4.67 -9.09 -17.74
C ALA A 33 3.31 -8.38 -17.95
N ASP A 34 2.44 -8.94 -18.79
CA ASP A 34 1.09 -8.40 -19.04
C ASP A 34 0.28 -8.32 -17.74
N SER A 35 0.31 -9.37 -16.90
CA SER A 35 -0.40 -9.36 -15.61
C SER A 35 0.08 -8.27 -14.64
N VAL A 36 1.33 -7.81 -14.79
CA VAL A 36 1.87 -6.68 -14.02
C VAL A 36 1.37 -5.37 -14.59
N ALA A 37 1.41 -5.22 -15.92
CA ALA A 37 0.89 -4.03 -16.59
C ALA A 37 -0.60 -3.82 -16.30
N ASP A 38 -1.41 -4.88 -16.41
CA ASP A 38 -2.84 -4.85 -16.08
C ASP A 38 -3.08 -4.37 -14.64
N SER A 39 -2.24 -4.78 -13.69
CA SER A 39 -2.34 -4.33 -12.29
C SER A 39 -2.05 -2.84 -12.14
N TYR A 40 -1.09 -2.29 -12.90
CA TYR A 40 -0.81 -0.86 -12.91
C TYR A 40 -1.96 -0.06 -13.55
N ASP A 41 -2.56 -0.59 -14.61
CA ASP A 41 -3.72 0.01 -15.26
C ASP A 41 -4.92 0.04 -14.30
N ASP A 42 -5.22 -1.07 -13.62
CA ASP A 42 -6.27 -1.15 -12.60
C ASP A 42 -6.05 -0.10 -11.50
N TRP A 43 -4.84 0.00 -10.95
CA TRP A 43 -4.54 0.95 -9.88
C TRP A 43 -4.62 2.42 -10.33
N THR A 44 -4.24 2.69 -11.58
CA THR A 44 -4.35 4.03 -12.18
C THR A 44 -5.82 4.39 -12.38
N ASN A 45 -6.63 3.46 -12.91
CA ASN A 45 -8.07 3.66 -13.10
C ASN A 45 -8.81 3.85 -11.77
N ASP A 46 -8.42 3.11 -10.73
CA ASP A 46 -8.97 3.22 -9.38
C ASP A 46 -8.52 4.49 -8.64
N GLY A 47 -7.52 5.21 -9.15
CA GLY A 47 -6.97 6.42 -8.54
C GLY A 47 -6.16 6.17 -7.26
N ILE A 48 -5.81 4.90 -6.97
CA ILE A 48 -5.20 4.51 -5.70
C ILE A 48 -3.75 4.99 -5.61
N LEU A 49 -3.04 5.06 -6.74
CA LEU A 49 -1.66 5.53 -6.78
C LEU A 49 -1.60 7.03 -6.59
N GLU A 50 -2.48 7.78 -7.21
CA GLU A 50 -2.59 9.23 -7.05
C GLU A 50 -2.91 9.59 -5.60
N PHE A 51 -3.82 8.84 -4.97
CA PHE A 51 -4.21 9.07 -3.58
C PHE A 51 -3.07 8.79 -2.59
N TYR A 52 -2.42 7.62 -2.67
CA TYR A 52 -1.37 7.25 -1.69
C TYR A 52 0.02 7.72 -2.08
N TRP A 53 0.32 7.69 -3.37
CA TRP A 53 1.65 8.00 -3.91
C TRP A 53 1.80 9.42 -4.45
N GLY A 54 0.72 10.14 -4.72
CA GLY A 54 0.77 11.45 -5.36
C GLY A 54 1.44 11.36 -6.74
N GLU A 55 2.17 12.41 -7.11
CA GLU A 55 2.83 12.55 -8.43
C GLU A 55 4.01 11.58 -8.66
N HIS A 56 4.48 10.88 -7.62
CA HIS A 56 5.74 10.15 -7.66
C HIS A 56 5.56 8.69 -7.25
N ILE A 57 5.72 7.75 -8.19
CA ILE A 57 5.68 6.30 -7.98
C ILE A 57 7.12 5.75 -7.77
N HIS A 58 7.82 6.24 -6.75
CA HIS A 58 9.15 5.76 -6.36
C HIS A 58 9.44 5.96 -4.86
N LEU A 59 10.52 5.35 -4.37
CA LEU A 59 10.94 5.43 -2.97
C LEU A 59 11.20 6.87 -2.51
N GLY A 60 11.30 7.06 -1.19
CA GLY A 60 11.57 8.36 -0.56
C GLY A 60 12.91 8.42 0.17
N HIS A 61 13.46 9.63 0.29
CA HIS A 61 14.64 9.94 1.09
C HIS A 61 14.25 10.52 2.45
N TYR A 62 14.63 9.80 3.50
CA TYR A 62 14.26 10.08 4.89
C TYR A 62 15.39 10.74 5.69
N GLY A 63 16.48 11.14 5.04
CA GLY A 63 17.67 11.69 5.68
C GLY A 63 18.71 10.63 6.03
N SER A 64 19.89 11.09 6.46
CA SER A 64 20.96 10.28 7.02
C SER A 64 21.44 10.93 8.33
N PRO A 65 21.03 10.44 9.52
CA PRO A 65 20.23 9.24 9.75
C PRO A 65 18.75 9.41 9.37
N PRO A 66 18.01 8.32 9.05
CA PRO A 66 16.60 8.38 8.71
C PRO A 66 15.73 8.97 9.83
N ARG A 67 14.77 9.82 9.48
CA ARG A 67 13.80 10.42 10.40
C ARG A 67 12.38 10.26 9.89
N LYS A 68 11.40 10.31 10.80
CA LYS A 68 9.98 10.35 10.43
C LYS A 68 9.72 11.58 9.58
N LYS A 69 9.06 11.37 8.44
CA LYS A 69 8.83 12.39 7.42
C LYS A 69 7.51 12.13 6.71
N ASN A 70 6.91 13.19 6.14
CA ASN A 70 5.79 13.02 5.24
C ASN A 70 6.21 12.16 4.04
N PHE A 71 5.40 11.13 3.72
CA PHE A 71 5.69 10.16 2.68
C PHE A 71 5.86 10.81 1.30
N LEU A 72 4.97 11.73 0.92
CA LEU A 72 5.02 12.42 -0.37
C LEU A 72 6.24 13.35 -0.46
N GLN A 73 6.53 14.10 0.61
CA GLN A 73 7.72 14.96 0.66
C GLN A 73 9.01 14.14 0.55
N ALA A 74 9.08 12.99 1.21
CA ALA A 74 10.25 12.12 1.15
C ALA A 74 10.57 11.70 -0.30
N LYS A 75 9.57 11.53 -1.15
CA LYS A 75 9.77 11.21 -2.57
C LYS A 75 10.36 12.36 -3.35
N SER A 76 9.80 13.55 -3.25
CA SER A 76 10.38 14.73 -3.90
C SER A 76 11.85 14.92 -3.49
N ASP A 77 12.14 14.74 -2.20
CA ASP A 77 13.52 14.85 -1.71
C ASP A 77 14.44 13.73 -2.19
N PHE A 78 13.91 12.55 -2.50
CA PHE A 78 14.68 11.47 -3.13
C PHE A 78 15.19 11.90 -4.50
N VAL A 79 14.35 12.53 -5.32
CA VAL A 79 14.78 13.05 -6.63
C VAL A 79 15.90 14.07 -6.47
N HIS A 80 15.77 15.00 -5.52
CA HIS A 80 16.81 16.00 -5.25
C HIS A 80 18.14 15.37 -4.81
N GLU A 81 18.11 14.35 -3.95
CA GLU A 81 19.32 13.64 -3.53
C GLU A 81 19.95 12.82 -4.68
N MET A 82 19.13 12.19 -5.53
CA MET A 82 19.63 11.49 -6.71
C MET A 82 20.32 12.43 -7.69
N VAL A 83 19.77 13.64 -7.88
CA VAL A 83 20.40 14.69 -8.71
C VAL A 83 21.72 15.13 -8.09
N ARG A 84 21.76 15.43 -6.79
CA ARG A 84 23.00 15.81 -6.08
C ARG A 84 24.06 14.71 -6.13
N TRP A 85 23.66 13.46 -6.07
CA TRP A 85 24.55 12.31 -6.18
C TRP A 85 25.11 12.14 -7.59
N GLY A 86 24.32 12.48 -8.62
CA GLY A 86 24.69 12.36 -10.03
C GLY A 86 25.73 13.38 -10.53
N GLY A 87 25.89 14.52 -9.85
CA GLY A 87 26.81 15.60 -10.23
C GLY A 87 26.15 16.75 -10.98
#